data_AF-A0A365P6J6-F1
#
_entry.id   AF-A0A365P6J6-F1
#
_cell.length_a   1.000
_cell.length_b   1.000
_cell.length_c   1.000
_cell.angle_alpha   90.00
_cell.angle_beta   90.00
_cell.angle_gamma   90.00
#
_symmetry.space_group_name_H-M   'P 1'
#
loop_
_entity.id
_entity.type
_entity.pdbx_description
1 polymer ?
#
loop_
_entity_poly.entity_id
_entity_poly.type
_entity_poly.pdbx_seq_one_letter_code
_entity_poly.pdbx_strand_id
1 'polypeptide(L)'
;MTLAGLHANVPATKTRDRRRKFNTALDALDQHNLVALVGEAGVAGRYRNFELLREDGSGTEYKVPGDELPSREAISVPADFFRQGWHLVLTDQEIVTYLAIIDRTGHLRMATRTDSDRDVGVDLKSDVRHGTYGISGEAYSSVHQLHRFGLIELRDPMPNRRNPVRDYPPLPLDENAVVPETAEVPPERLPYRLIYPPDTAAVYQNALERVLDVLAT
;
A
#
# COMPACT_ATOMS: atom_id res chain seq x y z
N MET A 1 4.80 40.46 23.83
CA MET A 1 3.87 39.45 24.37
C MET A 1 4.06 38.19 23.54
N THR A 2 4.83 37.25 24.07
CA THR A 2 5.39 36.12 23.31
C THR A 2 4.92 34.83 23.98
N LEU A 3 4.09 34.06 23.29
CA LEU A 3 3.52 32.79 23.75
C LEU A 3 4.54 31.67 23.51
N ALA A 4 5.36 31.41 24.53
CA ALA A 4 6.16 30.19 24.64
C ALA A 4 5.37 29.19 25.50
N GLY A 5 5.03 28.01 24.96
CA GLY A 5 4.31 27.03 25.79
C GLY A 5 3.76 25.75 25.15
N LEU A 6 4.28 25.29 24.01
CA LEU A 6 3.79 24.03 23.42
C LEU A 6 4.92 23.15 22.86
N HIS A 7 5.98 22.94 23.66
CA HIS A 7 6.74 21.70 23.55
C HIS A 7 6.07 20.67 24.45
N ALA A 8 5.35 19.74 23.84
CA ALA A 8 4.70 18.62 24.50
C ALA A 8 5.68 17.89 25.42
N ASN A 9 5.44 17.98 26.73
CA ASN A 9 6.18 17.29 27.76
C ASN A 9 5.77 15.80 27.74
N VAL A 10 6.38 15.01 26.84
CA VAL A 10 6.25 13.55 26.87
C VAL A 10 6.87 13.08 28.20
N PRO A 11 6.11 12.45 29.11
CA PRO A 11 6.63 12.10 30.43
C PRO A 11 7.82 11.13 30.28
N ALA A 12 8.94 11.47 30.93
CA ALA A 12 10.22 10.79 30.81
C ALA A 12 10.16 9.26 31.04
N THR A 13 9.17 8.77 31.77
CA THR A 13 8.87 7.34 31.99
C THR A 13 8.48 6.62 30.70
N LYS A 14 7.58 7.19 29.89
CA LYS A 14 7.18 6.60 28.59
C LYS A 14 8.37 6.48 27.64
N THR A 15 9.29 7.44 27.69
CA THR A 15 10.52 7.46 26.89
C THR A 15 11.49 6.37 27.32
N ARG A 16 11.65 6.14 28.62
CA ARG A 16 12.51 5.07 29.17
C ARG A 16 11.99 3.69 28.80
N ASP A 17 10.68 3.46 28.93
CA ASP A 17 10.07 2.18 28.58
C ASP A 17 10.15 1.88 27.08
N ARG A 18 9.94 2.91 26.24
CA ARG A 18 10.12 2.79 24.79
C ARG A 18 11.56 2.44 24.42
N ARG A 19 12.55 3.11 25.03
CA ARG A 19 13.97 2.80 24.83
C ARG A 19 14.31 1.38 25.26
N ARG A 20 13.78 0.94 26.41
CA ARG A 20 13.98 -0.45 26.87
C ARG A 20 13.43 -1.46 25.86
N LYS A 21 12.19 -1.29 25.41
CA LYS A 21 11.57 -2.17 24.39
C LYS A 21 12.37 -2.19 23.09
N PHE A 22 12.82 -1.03 22.63
CA PHE A 22 13.63 -0.93 21.43
C PHE A 22 14.98 -1.66 21.57
N ASN A 23 15.69 -1.46 22.68
CA ASN A 23 16.95 -2.14 22.96
C ASN A 23 16.75 -3.67 23.06
N THR A 24 15.69 -4.12 23.74
CA THR A 24 15.35 -5.55 23.82
C THR A 24 15.05 -6.14 22.44
N ALA A 25 14.39 -5.40 21.56
CA ALA A 25 14.17 -5.82 20.18
C ALA A 25 15.50 -5.92 19.40
N LEU A 26 16.40 -4.94 19.54
CA LEU A 26 17.72 -4.98 18.91
C LEU A 26 18.57 -6.15 19.41
N ASP A 27 18.56 -6.45 20.71
CA ASP A 27 19.28 -7.61 21.25
C ASP A 27 18.72 -8.93 20.71
N ALA A 28 17.40 -9.03 20.51
CA ALA A 28 16.80 -10.20 19.86
C ALA A 28 17.20 -10.32 18.39
N LEU A 29 17.25 -9.20 17.65
CA LEU A 29 17.69 -9.21 16.25
C LEU A 29 19.19 -9.56 16.10
N ASP A 30 20.03 -9.09 17.03
CA ASP A 30 21.47 -9.44 17.12
C ASP A 30 21.65 -10.94 17.31
N GLN A 31 20.86 -11.57 18.20
CA GLN A 31 20.87 -13.03 18.41
C GLN A 31 20.49 -13.85 17.18
N HIS A 32 19.71 -13.28 16.27
CA HIS A 32 19.28 -13.93 15.04
C HIS A 32 20.15 -13.56 13.82
N ASN A 33 21.26 -12.85 14.01
CA ASN A 33 22.12 -12.35 12.92
C ASN A 33 21.36 -11.47 11.91
N LEU A 34 20.37 -10.71 12.40
CA LEU A 34 19.57 -9.78 11.58
C LEU A 34 20.05 -8.33 11.74
N VAL A 35 20.83 -8.06 12.78
CA VAL A 35 21.46 -6.76 13.04
C VAL A 35 22.87 -7.02 13.55
N ALA A 36 23.84 -6.17 13.18
CA ALA A 36 25.15 -6.12 13.81
C ALA A 36 25.22 -4.92 14.76
N LEU A 37 25.48 -5.20 16.05
CA LEU A 37 25.71 -4.16 17.06
C LEU A 37 27.21 -3.83 17.16
N VAL A 38 27.54 -2.54 17.14
CA VAL A 38 28.95 -2.06 17.11
C VAL A 38 29.66 -2.26 18.47
N GLY A 39 28.91 -2.30 19.58
CA GLY A 39 29.47 -2.33 20.94
C GLY A 39 29.26 -3.65 21.68
N GLU A 40 30.21 -3.96 22.57
CA GLU A 40 30.10 -5.09 23.49
C GLU A 40 28.93 -4.95 24.48
N ALA A 41 28.44 -6.08 24.99
CA ALA A 41 27.34 -6.11 25.94
C ALA A 41 27.70 -5.31 27.20
N GLY A 42 26.80 -4.41 27.63
CA GLY A 42 27.02 -3.56 28.81
C GLY A 42 27.76 -2.25 28.54
N VAL A 43 28.25 -2.01 27.32
CA VAL A 43 28.92 -0.75 26.97
C VAL A 43 27.91 0.34 26.57
N ALA A 44 28.10 1.54 27.11
CA ALA A 44 27.30 2.70 26.75
C ALA A 44 27.49 3.03 25.25
N GLY A 45 26.39 3.04 24.49
CA GLY A 45 26.42 3.31 23.06
C GLY A 45 26.36 2.07 22.16
N ARG A 46 26.28 0.85 22.71
CA ARG A 46 26.13 -0.41 21.96
C ARG A 46 25.10 -0.38 20.83
N TYR A 47 23.96 0.25 21.05
CA TYR A 47 22.84 0.30 20.10
C TYR A 47 22.93 1.46 19.09
N ARG A 48 24.03 2.24 19.07
CA ARG A 48 24.22 3.32 18.10
C ARG A 48 24.80 2.75 16.81
N ASN A 49 24.37 3.28 15.67
CA ASN A 49 24.89 2.93 14.34
C ASN A 49 24.88 1.42 14.08
N PHE A 50 23.83 0.72 14.53
CA PHE A 50 23.67 -0.69 14.21
C PHE A 50 23.49 -0.86 12.70
N GLU A 51 24.01 -1.95 12.16
CA GLU A 51 23.89 -2.29 10.74
C GLU A 51 22.81 -3.36 10.57
N LEU A 52 21.98 -3.23 9.54
CA LEU A 52 20.98 -4.24 9.21
C LEU A 52 21.63 -5.35 8.38
N LEU A 53 21.31 -6.59 8.70
CA LEU A 53 21.81 -7.77 7.99
C LEU A 53 20.67 -8.45 7.22
N ARG A 54 21.00 -9.27 6.24
CA ARG A 54 20.01 -10.00 5.43
C ARG A 54 19.19 -10.96 6.28
N GLU A 55 17.91 -11.08 5.94
CA GLU A 55 16.95 -11.93 6.63
C GLU A 55 17.17 -13.44 6.42
N ASP A 56 18.08 -13.82 5.50
CA ASP A 56 18.45 -15.21 5.24
C ASP A 56 19.39 -15.82 6.29
N GLY A 57 19.78 -15.04 7.31
CA GLY A 57 20.67 -15.47 8.39
C GLY A 57 22.13 -15.60 7.95
N SER A 58 22.49 -15.12 6.75
CA SER A 58 23.87 -15.16 6.24
C SER A 58 24.83 -14.22 6.97
N GLY A 59 24.31 -13.27 7.74
CA GLY A 59 25.10 -12.25 8.42
C GLY A 59 25.73 -11.23 7.46
N THR A 60 25.29 -11.18 6.21
CA THR A 60 25.73 -10.19 5.23
C THR A 60 24.90 -8.90 5.35
N GLU A 61 25.48 -7.75 4.99
CA GLU A 61 24.81 -6.46 5.03
C GLU A 61 23.51 -6.47 4.21
N TYR A 62 22.42 -5.96 4.80
CA TYR A 62 21.16 -5.78 4.11
C TYR A 62 21.31 -4.64 3.09
N LYS A 63 21.17 -4.98 1.81
CA LYS A 63 21.05 -4.00 0.73
C LYS A 63 19.59 -3.84 0.36
N VAL A 64 19.11 -2.60 0.35
CA VAL A 64 17.76 -2.30 -0.10
C VAL A 64 17.64 -2.70 -1.57
N PRO A 65 16.71 -3.60 -1.92
CA PRO A 65 16.48 -3.96 -3.32
C PRO A 65 16.08 -2.71 -4.11
N GLY A 66 16.90 -2.32 -5.10
CA GLY A 66 16.62 -1.19 -5.99
C GLY A 66 17.45 0.08 -5.78
N ASP A 67 18.41 0.09 -4.84
CA ASP A 67 19.23 1.29 -4.54
C ASP A 67 20.21 1.68 -5.67
N GLU A 68 20.66 0.73 -6.49
CA GLU A 68 21.62 1.00 -7.57
C GLU A 68 20.93 1.22 -8.93
N LEU A 69 19.80 0.53 -9.16
CA LEU A 69 18.94 0.60 -10.36
C LEU A 69 17.53 0.16 -9.97
N PRO A 70 16.45 0.65 -10.62
CA PRO A 70 15.11 0.09 -10.44
C PRO A 70 15.13 -1.41 -10.78
N SER A 71 15.19 -2.23 -9.72
CA SER A 71 15.22 -3.67 -9.84
C SER A 71 13.82 -4.17 -10.16
N ARG A 72 13.71 -5.09 -11.13
CA ARG A 72 12.44 -5.79 -11.42
C ARG A 72 12.00 -6.73 -10.30
N GLU A 73 12.84 -6.92 -9.29
CA GLU A 73 12.61 -7.85 -8.18
C GLU A 73 11.98 -7.15 -6.96
N ALA A 74 11.80 -5.83 -7.03
CA ALA A 74 11.39 -5.02 -5.88
C ALA A 74 10.29 -4.03 -6.23
N ILE A 75 9.25 -3.98 -5.39
CA ILE A 75 8.15 -3.02 -5.51
C ILE A 75 8.44 -1.84 -4.57
N SER A 76 8.64 -0.65 -5.13
CA SER A 76 8.83 0.57 -4.34
C SER A 76 7.48 1.12 -3.85
N VAL A 77 7.23 1.00 -2.55
CA VAL A 77 6.02 1.52 -1.89
C VAL A 77 6.30 2.89 -1.26
N PRO A 78 5.43 3.91 -1.42
CA PRO A 78 5.61 5.21 -0.79
C PRO A 78 5.66 5.09 0.73
N ALA A 79 6.59 5.82 1.37
CA ALA A 79 6.70 5.84 2.83
C ALA A 79 5.39 6.27 3.53
N ASP A 80 4.60 7.13 2.88
CA ASP A 80 3.33 7.61 3.42
C ASP A 80 2.28 6.50 3.56
N PHE A 81 2.37 5.42 2.79
CA PHE A 81 1.55 4.22 2.97
C PHE A 81 1.69 3.66 4.39
N PHE A 82 2.92 3.59 4.89
CA PHE A 82 3.20 3.10 6.25
C PHE A 82 2.92 4.17 7.30
N ARG A 83 3.32 5.42 7.06
CA ARG A 83 3.15 6.52 8.04
C ARG A 83 1.68 6.84 8.32
N GLN A 84 0.81 6.71 7.32
CA GLN A 84 -0.62 6.93 7.46
C GLN A 84 -1.36 5.68 7.97
N GLY A 85 -0.66 4.55 8.16
CA GLY A 85 -1.24 3.34 8.72
C GLY A 85 -2.10 2.54 7.75
N TRP A 86 -2.00 2.75 6.44
CA TRP A 86 -2.81 2.02 5.45
C TRP A 86 -2.62 0.51 5.54
N HIS A 87 -1.40 0.05 5.81
CA HIS A 87 -1.08 -1.37 6.08
C HIS A 87 -1.83 -2.01 7.26
N LEU A 88 -2.45 -1.22 8.14
CA LEU A 88 -3.25 -1.71 9.27
C LEU A 88 -4.78 -1.67 8.99
N VAL A 89 -5.19 -0.89 8.00
CA VAL A 89 -6.61 -0.67 7.66
C VAL A 89 -7.03 -1.52 6.47
N LEU A 90 -6.12 -1.71 5.52
CA LEU A 90 -6.36 -2.53 4.34
C LEU A 90 -6.31 -4.02 4.69
N THR A 91 -7.21 -4.77 4.09
CA THR A 91 -7.21 -6.24 4.07
C THR A 91 -6.04 -6.76 3.23
N ASP A 92 -5.67 -8.02 3.44
CA ASP A 92 -4.62 -8.67 2.65
C ASP A 92 -4.90 -8.61 1.14
N GLN A 93 -6.17 -8.78 0.73
CA GLN A 93 -6.56 -8.71 -0.68
C GLN A 93 -6.37 -7.31 -1.27
N GLU A 94 -6.67 -6.26 -0.50
CA GLU A 94 -6.47 -4.87 -0.91
C GLU A 94 -4.99 -4.53 -1.01
N ILE A 95 -4.17 -4.98 -0.05
CA ILE A 95 -2.72 -4.78 -0.07
C ILE A 95 -2.12 -5.46 -1.29
N VAL A 96 -2.45 -6.73 -1.54
CA VAL A 96 -1.95 -7.47 -2.71
C VAL A 96 -2.36 -6.79 -4.01
N THR A 97 -3.61 -6.36 -4.12
CA THR A 97 -4.11 -5.66 -5.31
C THR A 97 -3.40 -4.32 -5.51
N TYR A 98 -3.19 -3.57 -4.43
CA TYR A 98 -2.46 -2.29 -4.46
C TYR A 98 -1.01 -2.48 -4.91
N LEU A 99 -0.29 -3.45 -4.34
CA LEU A 99 1.09 -3.76 -4.72
C LEU A 99 1.20 -4.18 -6.19
N ALA A 100 0.26 -4.99 -6.69
CA ALA A 100 0.22 -5.37 -8.10
C ALA A 100 0.03 -4.16 -9.04
N ILE A 101 -0.77 -3.17 -8.62
CA ILE A 101 -0.94 -1.92 -9.38
C ILE A 101 0.36 -1.11 -9.39
N ILE A 102 1.04 -0.96 -8.25
CA ILE A 102 2.32 -0.25 -8.16
C ILE A 102 3.35 -0.90 -9.07
N ASP A 103 3.52 -2.21 -8.95
CA ASP A 103 4.48 -3.00 -9.71
C ASP A 103 4.24 -2.85 -11.23
N ARG A 104 2.98 -3.06 -11.66
CA ARG A 104 2.59 -2.94 -13.06
C ARG A 104 2.82 -1.53 -13.60
N THR A 105 2.56 -0.50 -12.78
CA THR A 105 2.82 0.90 -13.12
C THR A 105 4.32 1.14 -13.30
N GLY A 106 5.16 0.63 -12.40
CA GLY A 106 6.61 0.71 -12.49
C GLY A 106 7.14 0.10 -13.79
N HIS A 107 6.68 -1.10 -14.11
CA HIS A 107 7.04 -1.78 -15.37
C HIS A 107 6.65 -0.99 -16.61
N LEU A 108 5.45 -0.40 -16.66
CA LEU A 108 5.02 0.40 -17.80
C LEU A 108 5.83 1.70 -17.95
N ARG A 109 6.24 2.33 -16.86
CA ARG A 109 7.08 3.54 -16.90
C ARG A 109 8.49 3.26 -17.40
N MET A 110 9.02 2.08 -17.11
CA MET A 110 10.34 1.65 -17.59
C MET A 110 10.33 1.26 -19.07
N ALA A 111 9.20 0.80 -19.60
CA ALA A 111 9.03 0.52 -21.02
C ALA A 111 8.84 1.84 -21.77
N THR A 112 9.92 2.37 -22.34
CA THR A 112 10.03 3.65 -23.06
C THR A 112 8.79 3.98 -23.91
N ARG A 113 7.84 4.72 -23.34
CA ARG A 113 6.67 5.26 -24.04
C ARG A 113 6.83 6.77 -24.21
N THR A 114 6.44 7.23 -25.39
CA THR A 114 6.32 8.64 -25.77
C THR A 114 5.46 9.37 -24.73
N ASP A 115 5.86 10.59 -24.38
CA ASP A 115 5.35 11.40 -23.26
C ASP A 115 3.82 11.53 -23.20
N SER A 116 3.13 11.40 -24.35
CA SER A 116 1.67 11.45 -24.47
C SER A 116 0.91 10.26 -23.86
N ASP A 117 1.60 9.15 -23.55
CA ASP A 117 0.98 7.90 -23.09
C ASP A 117 1.26 7.61 -21.60
N ARG A 118 1.96 8.53 -20.90
CA ARG A 118 2.32 8.38 -19.49
C ARG A 118 1.14 8.54 -18.52
N ASP A 119 0.04 9.12 -19.00
CA ASP A 119 -1.23 9.26 -18.27
C ASP A 119 -2.21 8.10 -18.49
N VAL A 120 -1.83 7.10 -19.30
CA VAL A 120 -2.68 5.94 -19.55
C VAL A 120 -2.44 4.92 -18.45
N GLY A 121 -3.29 4.95 -17.43
CA GLY A 121 -3.28 4.01 -16.31
C GLY A 121 -3.16 2.53 -16.73
N VAL A 122 -2.72 1.71 -15.79
CA VAL A 122 -2.48 0.28 -16.01
C VAL A 122 -3.78 -0.51 -16.07
N ASP A 123 -3.81 -1.55 -16.87
CA ASP A 123 -4.89 -2.52 -16.88
C ASP A 123 -4.43 -3.85 -16.26
N LEU A 124 -5.22 -4.37 -15.32
CA LEU A 124 -5.05 -5.71 -14.76
C LEU A 124 -6.04 -6.66 -15.46
N LYS A 125 -5.69 -7.06 -16.69
CA LYS A 125 -6.41 -8.10 -17.44
C LYS A 125 -6.42 -9.41 -16.66
N SER A 126 -7.42 -10.26 -16.90
CA SER A 126 -7.57 -11.54 -16.18
C SER A 126 -6.29 -12.38 -16.21
N ASP A 127 -5.65 -12.49 -17.38
CA ASP A 127 -4.43 -13.29 -17.56
C ASP A 127 -3.25 -12.73 -16.78
N VAL A 128 -3.08 -11.41 -16.75
CA VAL A 128 -2.01 -10.74 -15.98
C VAL A 128 -2.29 -10.87 -14.49
N ARG A 129 -3.54 -10.63 -14.09
CA ARG A 129 -3.97 -10.68 -12.70
C ARG A 129 -3.78 -12.08 -12.08
N HIS A 130 -4.28 -13.11 -12.75
CA HIS A 130 -4.17 -14.48 -12.26
C HIS A 130 -2.79 -15.07 -12.52
N GLY A 131 -2.26 -14.91 -13.74
CA GLY A 131 -1.00 -15.54 -14.15
C GLY A 131 0.25 -14.92 -13.55
N THR A 132 0.29 -13.60 -13.35
CA THR A 132 1.46 -12.90 -12.79
C THR A 132 1.34 -12.74 -11.27
N TYR A 133 0.17 -12.34 -10.78
CA TYR A 133 0.00 -11.95 -9.37
C TYR A 133 -0.80 -12.96 -8.53
N GLY A 134 -1.38 -14.00 -9.15
CA GLY A 134 -2.22 -14.98 -8.44
C GLY A 134 -3.53 -14.40 -7.90
N ILE A 135 -3.93 -13.20 -8.35
CA ILE A 135 -5.09 -12.48 -7.81
C ILE A 135 -6.38 -13.04 -8.45
N SER A 136 -7.32 -13.44 -7.61
CA SER A 136 -8.63 -13.93 -8.06
C SER A 136 -9.52 -12.79 -8.58
N GLY A 137 -10.61 -13.13 -9.28
CA GLY A 137 -11.60 -12.13 -9.69
C GLY A 137 -12.27 -11.41 -8.52
N GLU A 138 -12.41 -12.09 -7.37
CA GLU A 138 -12.94 -11.50 -6.14
C GLU A 138 -11.96 -10.51 -5.52
N ALA A 139 -10.68 -10.87 -5.40
CA ALA A 139 -9.65 -9.97 -4.89
C ALA A 139 -9.50 -8.72 -5.78
N TYR A 140 -9.74 -8.82 -7.09
CA TYR A 140 -9.78 -7.67 -7.99
C TYR A 140 -10.86 -6.64 -7.65
N SER A 141 -11.96 -7.04 -6.99
CA SER A 141 -13.00 -6.09 -6.57
C SER A 141 -12.50 -5.04 -5.58
N SER A 142 -11.39 -5.33 -4.88
CA SER A 142 -10.67 -4.42 -3.99
C SER A 142 -10.26 -3.10 -4.64
N VAL A 143 -10.14 -3.07 -5.98
CA VAL A 143 -9.87 -1.85 -6.75
C VAL A 143 -10.86 -0.74 -6.44
N HIS A 144 -12.13 -1.05 -6.21
CA HIS A 144 -13.14 -0.04 -5.85
C HIS A 144 -12.88 0.57 -4.48
N GLN A 145 -12.48 -0.25 -3.51
CA GLN A 145 -12.22 0.22 -2.16
C GLN A 145 -10.91 1.03 -2.10
N LEU A 146 -9.87 0.60 -2.81
CA LEU A 146 -8.64 1.37 -3.00
C LEU A 146 -8.89 2.73 -3.66
N HIS A 147 -9.80 2.79 -4.64
CA HIS A 147 -10.25 4.04 -5.25
C HIS A 147 -11.00 4.93 -4.24
N ARG A 148 -11.90 4.36 -3.43
CA ARG A 148 -12.61 5.10 -2.37
C ARG A 148 -11.67 5.69 -1.33
N PHE A 149 -10.59 4.99 -1.00
CA PHE A 149 -9.53 5.48 -0.12
C PHE A 149 -8.61 6.51 -0.76
N GLY A 150 -8.75 6.76 -2.07
CA GLY A 150 -7.89 7.69 -2.80
C GLY A 150 -6.47 7.21 -2.98
N LEU A 151 -6.21 5.90 -2.84
CA LEU A 151 -4.89 5.30 -3.07
C LEU A 151 -4.59 5.09 -4.55
N ILE A 152 -5.64 4.98 -5.37
CA ILE A 152 -5.58 4.84 -6.84
C ILE A 152 -6.72 5.64 -7.46
N GLU A 153 -6.58 6.02 -8.73
CA GLU A 153 -7.69 6.53 -9.54
C GLU A 153 -8.19 5.42 -10.48
N LEU A 154 -9.52 5.32 -10.64
CA LEU A 154 -10.19 4.30 -11.43
C LEU A 154 -10.93 4.96 -12.60
N ARG A 155 -10.52 4.66 -13.84
CA ARG A 155 -11.23 5.10 -15.05
C ARG A 155 -11.87 3.91 -15.75
N ASP A 156 -13.18 4.00 -15.97
CA ASP A 156 -13.90 3.05 -16.82
C ASP A 156 -13.71 3.45 -18.29
N PRO A 157 -13.08 2.59 -19.14
CA PRO A 157 -12.94 2.87 -20.56
C PRO A 157 -14.29 2.88 -21.31
N MET A 158 -15.39 2.45 -20.67
CA MET A 158 -16.73 2.42 -21.28
C MET A 158 -17.78 3.09 -20.36
N PRO A 159 -17.84 4.43 -20.34
CA PRO A 159 -18.65 5.19 -19.36
C PRO A 159 -20.17 4.94 -19.44
N ASN A 160 -20.68 4.47 -20.59
CA ASN A 160 -22.11 4.19 -20.81
C ASN A 160 -22.43 2.67 -20.86
N ARG A 161 -21.84 1.88 -19.96
CA ARG A 161 -22.18 0.45 -19.86
C ARG A 161 -23.64 0.28 -19.40
N ARG A 162 -24.39 -0.63 -20.02
CA ARG A 162 -25.82 -0.93 -19.72
C ARG A 162 -26.09 -1.31 -18.25
N ASN A 163 -25.04 -1.75 -17.55
CA ASN A 163 -24.93 -1.81 -16.10
C ASN A 163 -23.63 -1.07 -15.72
N PRO A 164 -23.65 0.23 -15.39
CA PRO A 164 -22.53 0.82 -14.69
C PRO A 164 -22.38 0.02 -13.38
N VAL A 165 -21.15 -0.23 -12.93
CA VAL A 165 -20.97 -0.78 -11.58
C VAL A 165 -21.53 0.26 -10.63
N ARG A 166 -22.77 0.07 -10.19
CA ARG A 166 -23.32 0.74 -9.03
C ARG A 166 -22.29 0.53 -7.94
N ASP A 167 -21.86 1.61 -7.30
CA ASP A 167 -21.22 1.54 -6.01
C ASP A 167 -22.03 0.57 -5.15
N TYR A 168 -21.57 -0.68 -5.01
CA TYR A 168 -22.24 -1.61 -4.13
C TYR A 168 -22.00 -1.04 -2.72
N PRO A 169 -23.06 -0.68 -1.97
CA PRO A 169 -22.91 -0.64 -0.53
C PRO A 169 -22.58 -2.08 -0.08
N PRO A 170 -21.83 -2.26 1.03
CA PRO A 170 -21.49 -3.59 1.52
C PRO A 170 -22.79 -4.37 1.68
N LEU A 171 -22.93 -5.49 0.96
CA LEU A 171 -24.06 -6.38 1.16
C LEU A 171 -23.96 -6.90 2.61
N PRO A 172 -25.08 -6.93 3.36
CA PRO A 172 -25.14 -7.76 4.55
C PRO A 172 -24.88 -9.20 4.10
N LEU A 173 -24.01 -9.92 4.82
CA LEU A 173 -23.82 -11.36 4.65
C LEU A 173 -25.10 -12.06 5.11
N ASP A 174 -26.11 -12.12 4.23
CA ASP A 174 -27.25 -13.00 4.40
C ASP A 174 -26.87 -14.37 3.81
N GLU A 175 -26.62 -15.32 4.70
CA GLU A 175 -26.17 -16.68 4.44
C GLU A 175 -27.20 -17.54 3.66
N ASN A 176 -28.38 -16.99 3.35
CA ASN A 176 -29.46 -17.70 2.66
C ASN A 176 -29.85 -17.13 1.28
N ALA A 177 -29.06 -16.23 0.70
CA ALA A 177 -29.36 -15.68 -0.63
C ALA A 177 -29.16 -16.74 -1.74
N VAL A 178 -30.26 -17.32 -2.22
CA VAL A 178 -30.29 -18.23 -3.38
C VAL A 178 -29.87 -17.45 -4.64
N VAL A 179 -28.72 -17.83 -5.22
CA VAL A 179 -28.24 -17.32 -6.51
C VAL A 179 -29.01 -18.03 -7.64
N PRO A 180 -29.75 -17.34 -8.52
CA PRO A 180 -30.39 -17.99 -9.65
C PRO A 180 -29.33 -18.45 -10.69
N GLU A 181 -29.38 -19.73 -11.01
CA GLU A 181 -28.46 -20.49 -11.86
C GLU A 181 -28.67 -20.24 -13.37
N THR A 182 -28.72 -18.97 -13.78
CA THR A 182 -28.76 -18.57 -15.19
C THR A 182 -27.97 -17.28 -15.38
N ALA A 183 -26.67 -17.34 -15.12
CA ALA A 183 -25.75 -16.28 -15.51
C ALA A 183 -25.15 -16.65 -16.88
N GLU A 184 -25.73 -16.08 -17.95
CA GLU A 184 -25.07 -15.97 -19.25
C GLU A 184 -23.62 -15.48 -19.03
N VAL A 185 -22.66 -16.16 -19.65
CA VAL A 185 -21.24 -15.77 -19.60
C VAL A 185 -21.14 -14.31 -20.05
N PRO A 186 -20.78 -13.37 -19.15
CA PRO A 186 -20.76 -11.96 -19.51
C PRO A 186 -19.74 -11.74 -20.64
N PRO A 187 -20.04 -10.90 -21.65
CA PRO A 187 -19.03 -10.53 -22.64
C PRO A 187 -17.79 -10.00 -21.92
N GLU A 188 -16.60 -10.37 -22.41
CA GLU A 188 -15.30 -10.01 -21.82
C GLU A 188 -15.32 -8.54 -21.36
N ARG A 189 -15.47 -8.34 -20.05
CA ARG A 189 -15.56 -7.00 -19.49
C ARG A 189 -14.18 -6.38 -19.66
N LEU A 190 -14.10 -5.31 -20.47
CA LEU A 190 -12.88 -4.52 -20.55
C LEU A 190 -12.45 -4.12 -19.13
N PRO A 191 -11.17 -4.36 -18.76
CA PRO A 191 -10.68 -4.06 -17.42
C PRO A 191 -10.65 -2.54 -17.17
N TYR A 192 -10.76 -2.15 -15.91
CA TYR A 192 -10.59 -0.76 -15.51
C TYR A 192 -9.17 -0.28 -15.79
N ARG A 193 -9.04 1.02 -16.09
CA ARG A 193 -7.77 1.72 -16.12
C ARG A 193 -7.46 2.22 -14.71
N LEU A 194 -6.35 1.75 -14.15
CA LEU A 194 -5.92 2.00 -12.79
C LEU A 194 -4.75 2.97 -12.83
N ILE A 195 -4.92 4.16 -12.25
CA ILE A 195 -3.93 5.22 -12.31
C ILE A 195 -3.26 5.31 -10.95
N TYR A 196 -1.93 5.27 -10.98
CA TYR A 196 -1.08 5.39 -9.82
C TYR A 196 0.22 6.15 -10.18
N PRO A 197 0.72 7.06 -9.32
CA PRO A 197 0.05 7.60 -8.16
C PRO A 197 -1.19 8.40 -8.60
N PRO A 198 -2.20 8.53 -7.73
CA PRO A 198 -3.40 9.30 -8.07
C PRO A 198 -3.05 10.79 -8.24
N ASP A 199 -3.78 11.50 -9.10
CA ASP A 199 -3.58 12.94 -9.25
C ASP A 199 -3.96 13.65 -7.94
N THR A 200 -2.93 14.10 -7.22
CA THR A 200 -3.05 14.69 -5.89
C THR A 200 -3.98 15.91 -5.84
N ALA A 201 -4.14 16.64 -6.95
CA ALA A 201 -5.06 17.79 -7.00
C ALA A 201 -6.53 17.36 -6.87
N ALA A 202 -6.90 16.21 -7.44
CA ALA A 202 -8.26 15.67 -7.40
C ALA A 202 -8.56 14.95 -6.07
N VAL A 203 -7.56 14.34 -5.43
CA VAL A 203 -7.75 13.59 -4.17
C VAL A 203 -8.10 14.51 -3.00
N TYR A 204 -7.46 15.68 -2.88
CA TYR A 204 -7.77 16.63 -1.81
C TYR A 204 -9.13 17.33 -1.99
N GLN A 205 -9.56 17.60 -3.24
CA GLN A 205 -10.88 18.18 -3.50
C GLN A 205 -12.01 17.20 -3.14
N ASN A 206 -11.91 15.94 -3.55
CA ASN A 206 -12.91 14.91 -3.24
C ASN A 206 -12.98 14.57 -1.74
N ALA A 207 -11.84 14.61 -1.02
CA ALA A 207 -11.81 14.39 0.42
C ALA A 207 -12.47 15.54 1.20
N LEU A 208 -12.27 16.79 0.78
CA LEU A 208 -12.88 17.95 1.41
C LEU A 208 -14.39 18.04 1.16
N GLU A 209 -14.86 17.76 -0.06
CA GLU A 209 -16.29 17.74 -0.36
C GLU A 209 -17.04 16.67 0.45
N ARG A 210 -16.45 15.49 0.63
CA ARG A 210 -17.05 14.39 1.41
C ARG A 210 -17.06 14.63 2.92
N VAL A 211 -16.05 15.33 3.46
CA VAL A 211 -16.06 15.73 4.88
C VAL A 211 -17.13 16.79 5.13
N LEU A 212 -17.37 17.69 4.18
CA LEU A 212 -18.41 18.70 4.28
C LEU A 212 -19.81 18.08 4.18
N ASP A 213 -20.02 17.07 3.34
CA ASP A 213 -21.31 16.36 3.24
C ASP A 213 -21.66 15.58 4.52
N VAL A 214 -20.67 14.99 5.19
CA VAL A 214 -20.85 14.29 6.48
C VAL A 214 -21.11 15.26 7.64
N LEU A 215 -20.67 16.51 7.54
CA LEU A 215 -20.93 17.56 8.55
C LEU A 215 -22.20 18.38 8.25
N ALA A 216 -22.79 18.22 7.06
CA ALA A 216 -24.01 18.89 6.63
C ALA A 216 -25.29 18.05 6.84
N THR A 217 -25.18 16.86 7.44
CA THR A 217 -26.31 16.00 7.85
C THR A 217 -26.36 15.90 9.37
#